data_AF-A0A9W8MB53-F1
#
_entry.id   AF-A0A9W8MB53-F1
#
_cell.length_a   1.000
_cell.length_b   1.000
_cell.length_c   1.000
_cell.angle_alpha   90.00
_cell.angle_beta   90.00
_cell.angle_gamma   90.00
#
_symmetry.space_group_name_H-M   'P 1'
#
loop_
_entity.id
_entity.type
_entity.pdbx_description
1 polymer ?
#
loop_
_entity_poly.entity_id
_entity_poly.type
_entity_poly.pdbx_seq_one_letter_code
_entity_poly.pdbx_strand_id
1 'polypeptide(L)'
;MSAPAADRRLAAISNHLTSPQLVVILPDGANLTSVKSKRPGGQVTLLLLDERPIAEFTVNDEKKLALDLSSVGTPFEGVTKHVPIYSLVTLQPPSNTSSPAQISLADLWAAAYGLFTLYHEQEYIPTAISAFENAQEVAEYLFATGLARPYPSKVSGKSPYSPHNVDEVYYLNHTAFWQGAGTTGYHHRHWLPNIRPIFPTVPAFTRKDNVVAKHPLRPSKPLQGEVLYRRWCSQVGQMLELVHFDLEGATDALYDYQSADGVSRHLAAFHKWHNDPRVNKAWQEQGTLETHRKYIESMYADPHAIPCMYSWDGELFGYIEINYTKEDHVATYMPADQAAGEWDRGIHILVGEDKFLGGGRSKIWIRSLVHYLFLNDPRTFRILGEPDGGNPNVLRVADVGGFYRPTLFDFPYKRSILVFQNREKFFRMTELR
;
A
#
# COMPACT_ATOMS: atom_id res chain seq x y z
N MET A 1 -46.14 31.93 3.74
CA MET A 1 -46.21 30.70 2.93
C MET A 1 -44.94 29.89 3.20
N SER A 2 -45.01 28.89 4.08
CA SER A 2 -43.88 28.00 4.37
C SER A 2 -43.86 26.86 3.36
N ALA A 3 -42.76 26.67 2.64
CA ALA A 3 -42.58 25.47 1.81
C ALA A 3 -42.73 24.21 2.69
N PRO A 4 -43.48 23.18 2.23
CA PRO A 4 -43.79 22.00 3.02
C PRO A 4 -42.50 21.20 3.33
N ALA A 5 -42.48 20.52 4.48
CA ALA A 5 -41.30 19.77 4.97
C ALA A 5 -40.76 18.71 3.99
N ALA A 6 -41.56 18.28 3.01
CA ALA A 6 -41.14 17.41 1.91
C ALA A 6 -40.11 18.09 0.98
N ASP A 7 -40.28 19.38 0.68
CA ASP A 7 -39.37 20.13 -0.19
C ASP A 7 -38.02 20.39 0.47
N ARG A 8 -37.99 20.54 1.81
CA ARG A 8 -36.73 20.64 2.57
C ARG A 8 -35.96 19.33 2.62
N ARG A 9 -36.66 18.18 2.69
CA ARG A 9 -36.02 16.85 2.62
C ARG A 9 -35.50 16.55 1.21
N LEU A 10 -36.26 16.90 0.17
CA LEU A 10 -35.81 16.76 -1.23
C LEU A 10 -34.63 17.70 -1.54
N ALA A 11 -34.63 18.94 -1.04
CA ALA A 11 -33.49 19.85 -1.16
C ALA A 11 -32.27 19.37 -0.38
N ALA A 12 -32.43 18.80 0.82
CA ALA A 12 -31.32 18.22 1.59
C ALA A 12 -30.72 16.98 0.90
N ILE A 13 -31.56 16.11 0.31
CA ILE A 13 -31.12 14.95 -0.48
C ILE A 13 -30.46 15.40 -1.80
N SER A 14 -31.00 16.42 -2.46
CA SER A 14 -30.42 17.00 -3.67
C SER A 14 -29.07 17.70 -3.39
N ASN A 15 -28.93 18.40 -2.27
CA ASN A 15 -27.67 19.03 -1.86
C ASN A 15 -26.60 17.99 -1.49
N HIS A 16 -26.99 16.87 -0.88
CA HIS A 16 -26.07 15.74 -0.64
C HIS A 16 -25.55 15.08 -1.91
N LEU A 17 -26.27 15.21 -3.04
CA LEU A 17 -25.83 14.67 -4.33
C LEU A 17 -24.85 15.61 -5.06
N THR A 18 -24.73 16.87 -4.65
CA THR A 18 -23.88 17.88 -5.31
C THR A 18 -22.64 18.31 -4.51
N SER A 19 -22.54 17.96 -3.22
CA SER A 19 -21.35 18.28 -2.42
C SER A 19 -20.19 17.31 -2.69
N PRO A 20 -18.94 17.80 -2.77
CA PRO A 20 -17.77 16.94 -2.88
C PRO A 20 -17.68 15.93 -1.73
N GLN A 21 -17.48 14.67 -2.08
CA GLN A 21 -17.24 13.58 -1.14
C GLN A 21 -15.77 13.17 -1.21
N LEU A 22 -15.07 13.14 -0.07
CA LEU A 22 -13.71 12.63 0.00
C LEU A 22 -13.69 11.16 -0.43
N VAL A 23 -12.88 10.87 -1.46
CA VAL A 23 -12.63 9.51 -1.93
C VAL A 23 -11.40 8.96 -1.21
N VAL A 24 -10.27 9.66 -1.33
CA VAL A 24 -9.00 9.26 -0.74
C VAL A 24 -8.09 10.48 -0.59
N ILE A 25 -7.24 10.49 0.44
CA ILE A 25 -6.10 11.41 0.49
C ILE A 25 -4.91 10.67 -0.12
N LEU A 26 -4.33 11.24 -1.17
CA LEU A 26 -3.20 10.66 -1.87
C LEU A 26 -1.94 10.65 -0.98
N PRO A 27 -0.91 9.84 -1.31
CA PRO A 27 0.31 9.79 -0.50
C PRO A 27 1.05 11.13 -0.39
N ASP A 28 0.90 12.04 -1.34
CA ASP A 28 1.46 13.39 -1.28
C ASP A 28 0.62 14.36 -0.40
N GLY A 29 -0.52 13.90 0.12
CA GLY A 29 -1.43 14.69 0.96
C GLY A 29 -2.57 15.35 0.20
N ALA A 30 -2.62 15.23 -1.12
CA ALA A 30 -3.67 15.84 -1.93
C ALA A 30 -5.03 15.14 -1.74
N ASN A 31 -6.10 15.92 -1.59
CA ASN A 31 -7.45 15.43 -1.38
C ASN A 31 -8.10 15.08 -2.72
N LEU A 32 -8.31 13.79 -2.99
CA LEU A 32 -9.13 13.35 -4.11
C LEU A 32 -10.59 13.24 -3.67
N THR A 33 -11.45 14.07 -4.24
CA THR A 33 -12.89 14.10 -3.98
C THR A 33 -13.67 13.74 -5.24
N SER A 34 -14.93 13.31 -5.06
CA SER A 34 -15.86 13.06 -6.14
C SER A 34 -17.15 13.87 -5.97
N VAL A 35 -17.70 14.36 -7.09
CA VAL A 35 -18.97 15.09 -7.13
C VAL A 35 -19.85 14.46 -8.20
N LYS A 36 -21.07 14.04 -7.84
CA LYS A 36 -22.05 13.57 -8.83
C LYS A 36 -22.75 14.77 -9.45
N SER A 37 -22.91 14.76 -10.77
CA SER A 37 -23.61 15.82 -11.51
C SER A 37 -24.53 15.20 -12.57
N LYS A 38 -25.73 15.77 -12.74
CA LYS A 38 -26.67 15.37 -13.80
C LYS A 38 -26.47 16.26 -15.01
N ARG A 39 -26.28 15.67 -16.18
CA ARG A 39 -26.11 16.38 -17.46
C ARG A 39 -27.08 15.87 -18.52
N PRO A 40 -27.31 16.64 -19.61
CA PRO A 40 -27.95 16.11 -20.80
C PRO A 40 -27.12 14.93 -21.33
N GLY A 41 -27.61 13.70 -21.17
CA GLY A 41 -26.88 12.47 -21.50
C GLY A 41 -26.64 11.50 -20.33
N GLY A 42 -26.90 11.90 -19.08
CA GLY A 42 -26.85 11.00 -17.92
C GLY A 42 -26.21 11.59 -16.67
N GLN A 43 -25.94 10.73 -15.69
CA GLN A 43 -25.18 11.09 -14.50
C GLN A 43 -23.68 10.96 -14.80
N VAL A 44 -22.92 12.01 -14.48
CA VAL A 44 -21.46 12.01 -14.51
C VAL A 44 -20.92 12.11 -13.09
N THR A 45 -19.72 11.57 -12.84
CA THR A 45 -18.98 11.80 -11.61
C THR A 45 -17.71 12.57 -11.93
N LEU A 46 -17.58 13.76 -11.36
CA LEU A 46 -16.38 14.59 -11.46
C LEU A 46 -15.40 14.18 -10.36
N LEU A 47 -14.12 14.03 -10.71
CA LEU A 47 -13.01 13.85 -9.78
C LEU A 47 -12.25 15.17 -9.65
N LEU A 48 -12.05 15.61 -8.40
CA LEU A 48 -11.33 16.84 -8.08
C LEU A 48 -10.17 16.53 -7.15
N LEU A 49 -8.98 17.03 -7.50
CA LEU A 49 -7.79 16.96 -6.67
C LEU A 49 -7.52 18.33 -6.06
N ASP A 50 -7.64 18.45 -4.74
CA ASP A 50 -7.61 19.74 -4.03
C ASP A 50 -8.51 20.78 -4.70
N GLU A 51 -9.77 20.38 -4.93
CA GLU A 51 -10.82 21.18 -5.59
C GLU A 51 -10.58 21.47 -7.09
N ARG A 52 -9.41 21.12 -7.65
CA ARG A 52 -9.14 21.21 -9.09
C ARG A 52 -9.73 20.01 -9.85
N PRO A 53 -10.64 20.21 -10.82
CA PRO A 53 -11.08 19.15 -11.72
C PRO A 53 -9.91 18.45 -12.42
N ILE A 54 -9.83 17.12 -12.32
CA ILE A 54 -8.79 16.33 -13.00
C ILE A 54 -9.34 15.40 -14.08
N ALA A 55 -10.55 14.88 -13.89
CA ALA A 55 -11.23 14.00 -14.83
C ALA A 55 -12.71 13.92 -14.47
N GLU A 56 -13.55 13.54 -15.44
CA GLU A 56 -14.90 13.07 -15.18
C GLU A 56 -15.01 11.61 -15.64
N PHE A 57 -15.94 10.86 -15.08
CA PHE A 57 -16.30 9.56 -15.62
C PHE A 57 -17.81 9.30 -15.64
N THR A 58 -18.21 8.46 -16.59
CA THR A 58 -19.54 7.87 -16.66
C THR A 58 -19.45 6.36 -16.51
N VAL A 59 -20.54 5.74 -16.03
CA VAL A 59 -20.67 4.29 -15.94
C VAL A 59 -21.76 3.86 -16.91
N ASN A 60 -21.43 2.98 -17.85
CA ASN A 60 -22.38 2.41 -18.78
C ASN A 60 -22.82 1.03 -18.29
N ASP A 61 -23.97 0.98 -17.62
CA ASP A 61 -24.54 -0.27 -17.10
C ASP A 61 -25.10 -1.21 -18.18
N GLU A 62 -25.32 -0.72 -19.40
CA GLU A 62 -25.72 -1.55 -20.54
C GLU A 62 -24.53 -2.30 -21.15
N LYS A 63 -23.31 -1.77 -20.99
CA LYS A 63 -22.07 -2.38 -21.48
C LYS A 63 -21.31 -3.08 -20.36
N LYS A 64 -21.67 -4.35 -20.15
CA LYS A 64 -21.08 -5.25 -19.15
C LYS A 64 -19.95 -6.08 -19.78
N LEU A 65 -18.76 -6.05 -19.18
CA LEU A 65 -17.53 -6.63 -19.75
C LEU A 65 -16.81 -7.53 -18.74
N ALA A 66 -16.30 -8.67 -19.22
CA ALA A 66 -15.45 -9.59 -18.46
C ALA A 66 -14.06 -9.70 -19.10
N LEU A 67 -13.04 -9.87 -18.25
CA LEU A 67 -11.66 -10.16 -18.65
C LEU A 67 -11.38 -11.65 -18.50
N ASP A 68 -11.99 -12.47 -19.36
CA ASP A 68 -11.81 -13.91 -19.35
C ASP A 68 -10.58 -14.35 -20.16
N LEU A 69 -9.43 -14.33 -19.50
CA LEU A 69 -8.13 -14.58 -20.15
C LEU A 69 -7.94 -16.04 -20.58
N SER A 70 -8.46 -16.98 -19.79
CA SER A 70 -8.20 -18.40 -19.98
C SER A 70 -9.01 -19.01 -21.12
N SER A 71 -10.16 -18.42 -21.46
CA SER A 71 -11.04 -18.97 -22.48
C SER A 71 -10.72 -18.47 -23.88
N VAL A 72 -9.86 -17.47 -24.03
CA VAL A 72 -9.53 -16.84 -25.32
C VAL A 72 -9.07 -17.89 -26.33
N GLY A 73 -9.74 -17.94 -27.48
CA GLY A 73 -9.46 -18.90 -28.54
C GLY A 73 -9.98 -20.31 -28.29
N THR A 74 -10.65 -20.57 -27.17
CA THR A 74 -11.24 -21.87 -26.82
C THR A 74 -12.76 -21.87 -27.07
N PRO A 75 -13.43 -23.04 -27.06
CA PRO A 75 -14.89 -23.11 -27.10
C PRO A 75 -15.59 -22.45 -25.91
N PHE A 76 -14.86 -22.10 -24.85
CA PHE A 76 -15.39 -21.44 -23.66
C PHE A 76 -15.38 -19.89 -23.77
N GLU A 77 -14.82 -19.34 -24.85
CA GLU A 77 -14.73 -17.88 -25.04
C GLU A 77 -16.12 -17.24 -25.05
N GLY A 78 -16.33 -16.26 -24.17
CA GLY A 78 -17.59 -15.51 -24.08
C GLY A 78 -18.76 -16.26 -23.41
N VAL A 79 -18.56 -17.49 -22.92
CA VAL A 79 -19.62 -18.28 -22.25
C VAL A 79 -19.32 -18.59 -20.77
N THR A 80 -18.17 -18.16 -20.24
CA THR A 80 -17.85 -18.32 -18.81
C THR A 80 -18.76 -17.45 -17.96
N LYS A 81 -19.33 -18.05 -16.90
CA LYS A 81 -20.23 -17.36 -15.95
C LYS A 81 -19.58 -17.03 -14.61
N HIS A 82 -18.40 -17.59 -14.36
CA HIS A 82 -17.69 -17.45 -13.08
C HIS A 82 -16.70 -16.27 -13.10
N VAL A 83 -16.32 -15.79 -14.29
CA VAL A 83 -15.48 -14.59 -14.43
C VAL A 83 -16.35 -13.37 -14.10
N PRO A 84 -15.95 -12.51 -13.15
CA PRO A 84 -16.72 -11.33 -12.79
C PRO A 84 -17.01 -10.42 -13.99
N ILE A 85 -18.18 -9.79 -14.03
CA ILE A 85 -18.56 -8.88 -15.11
C ILE A 85 -18.79 -7.49 -14.52
N TYR A 86 -18.13 -6.48 -15.08
CA TYR A 86 -18.21 -5.10 -14.60
C TYR A 86 -18.70 -4.14 -15.69
N SER A 87 -19.33 -3.04 -15.29
CA SER A 87 -19.77 -1.98 -16.21
C SER A 87 -18.56 -1.26 -16.81
N LEU A 88 -18.67 -0.83 -18.08
CA LEU A 88 -17.68 0.06 -18.67
C LEU A 88 -17.70 1.43 -17.97
N VAL A 89 -16.52 1.89 -17.56
CA VAL A 89 -16.24 3.26 -17.13
C VAL A 89 -15.66 4.03 -18.31
N THR A 90 -16.22 5.19 -18.64
CA THR A 90 -15.61 6.08 -19.65
C THR A 90 -15.00 7.27 -18.92
N LEU A 91 -13.68 7.40 -18.97
CA LEU A 91 -12.96 8.58 -18.47
C LEU A 91 -12.94 9.65 -19.56
N GLN A 92 -13.17 10.90 -19.15
CA GLN A 92 -13.24 12.05 -20.05
C GLN A 92 -12.68 13.31 -19.41
N PRO A 93 -12.25 14.31 -20.22
CA PRO A 93 -11.83 15.61 -19.72
C PRO A 93 -12.96 16.34 -18.97
N PRO A 94 -12.65 17.16 -17.94
CA PRO A 94 -13.63 18.02 -17.29
C PRO A 94 -14.23 19.02 -18.28
N SER A 95 -15.56 19.12 -18.35
CA SER A 95 -16.21 19.79 -19.50
C SER A 95 -16.30 21.33 -19.40
N ASN A 96 -15.69 21.94 -18.38
CA ASN A 96 -15.82 23.38 -18.07
C ASN A 96 -14.47 24.11 -17.94
N THR A 97 -13.37 23.54 -18.41
CA THR A 97 -12.05 24.21 -18.35
C THR A 97 -11.66 24.73 -19.71
N SER A 98 -11.15 25.97 -19.78
CA SER A 98 -10.49 26.55 -20.95
C SER A 98 -9.14 25.89 -21.31
N SER A 99 -8.79 24.80 -20.61
CA SER A 99 -7.61 23.97 -20.80
C SER A 99 -7.86 22.90 -21.87
N PRO A 100 -6.80 22.40 -22.53
CA PRO A 100 -6.94 21.34 -23.53
C PRO A 100 -7.59 20.09 -22.93
N ALA A 101 -8.28 19.31 -23.77
CA ALA A 101 -8.97 18.07 -23.44
C ALA A 101 -7.99 16.92 -23.13
N GLN A 102 -6.97 17.19 -22.32
CA GLN A 102 -5.86 16.30 -21.98
C GLN A 102 -5.84 15.99 -20.49
N ILE A 103 -5.18 14.90 -20.13
CA ILE A 103 -4.96 14.51 -18.74
C ILE A 103 -3.47 14.22 -18.51
N SER A 104 -2.90 14.75 -17.43
CA SER A 104 -1.53 14.40 -17.06
C SER A 104 -1.45 12.96 -16.54
N LEU A 105 -0.33 12.28 -16.73
CA LEU A 105 -0.15 10.91 -16.24
C LEU A 105 -0.36 10.80 -14.72
N ALA A 106 0.08 11.82 -13.97
CA ALA A 106 -0.15 11.89 -12.53
C ALA A 106 -1.64 11.97 -12.20
N ASP A 107 -2.41 12.79 -12.91
CA ASP A 107 -3.85 12.97 -12.69
C ASP A 107 -4.65 11.74 -13.13
N LEU A 108 -4.21 11.07 -14.20
CA LEU A 108 -4.75 9.77 -14.60
C LEU A 108 -4.53 8.70 -13.52
N TRP A 109 -3.33 8.63 -12.95
CA TRP A 109 -3.05 7.69 -11.86
C TRP A 109 -3.89 8.00 -10.61
N ALA A 110 -4.04 9.29 -10.27
CA ALA A 110 -4.94 9.72 -9.20
C ALA A 110 -6.41 9.31 -9.50
N ALA A 111 -6.86 9.46 -10.74
CA ALA A 111 -8.18 9.00 -11.15
C ALA A 111 -8.32 7.46 -11.02
N ALA A 112 -7.30 6.69 -11.41
CA ALA A 112 -7.28 5.25 -11.21
C ALA A 112 -7.34 4.86 -9.72
N TYR A 113 -6.62 5.56 -8.83
CA TYR A 113 -6.74 5.36 -7.39
C TYR A 113 -8.16 5.68 -6.90
N GLY A 114 -8.74 6.79 -7.35
CA GLY A 114 -10.14 7.12 -7.07
C GLY A 114 -11.10 6.01 -7.49
N LEU A 115 -10.94 5.50 -8.71
CA LEU A 115 -11.74 4.39 -9.23
C LEU A 115 -11.58 3.11 -8.40
N PHE A 116 -10.35 2.70 -8.07
CA PHE A 116 -10.13 1.52 -7.22
C PHE A 116 -10.57 1.71 -5.76
N THR A 117 -10.75 2.96 -5.31
CA THR A 117 -11.35 3.24 -4.00
C THR A 117 -12.88 3.12 -4.06
N LEU A 118 -13.49 3.71 -5.09
CA LEU A 118 -14.94 3.68 -5.31
C LEU A 118 -15.46 2.28 -5.69
N TYR A 119 -14.67 1.52 -6.46
CA TYR A 119 -14.98 0.18 -6.98
C TYR A 119 -14.03 -0.89 -6.41
N HIS A 120 -13.71 -0.79 -5.12
CA HIS A 120 -12.70 -1.61 -4.43
C HIS A 120 -12.97 -3.12 -4.38
N GLU A 121 -14.14 -3.59 -4.82
CA GLU A 121 -14.45 -5.02 -4.96
C GLU A 121 -14.10 -5.56 -6.36
N GLN A 122 -13.81 -4.69 -7.33
CA GLN A 122 -13.51 -5.07 -8.69
C GLN A 122 -12.03 -5.44 -8.86
N GLU A 123 -11.77 -6.63 -9.39
CA GLU A 123 -10.43 -7.10 -9.74
C GLU A 123 -9.82 -6.31 -10.92
N TYR A 124 -10.68 -5.70 -11.73
CA TYR A 124 -10.34 -4.81 -12.83
C TYR A 124 -11.48 -3.85 -13.13
N ILE A 125 -11.16 -2.71 -13.75
CA ILE A 125 -12.15 -1.71 -14.17
C ILE A 125 -12.07 -1.56 -15.69
N PRO A 126 -13.06 -2.06 -16.46
CA PRO A 126 -13.13 -1.82 -17.89
C PRO A 126 -13.28 -0.32 -18.13
N THR A 127 -12.37 0.26 -18.91
CA THR A 127 -12.15 1.70 -19.01
C THR A 127 -11.96 2.12 -20.46
N ALA A 128 -12.71 3.12 -20.93
CA ALA A 128 -12.49 3.81 -22.19
C ALA A 128 -11.84 5.18 -21.94
N ILE A 129 -10.90 5.57 -22.82
CA ILE A 129 -10.08 6.79 -22.67
C ILE A 129 -10.02 7.65 -23.95
N SER A 130 -10.70 7.26 -25.03
CA SER A 130 -10.61 7.95 -26.33
C SER A 130 -11.12 9.40 -26.31
N ALA A 131 -11.79 9.82 -25.23
CA ALA A 131 -12.24 11.19 -25.05
C ALA A 131 -11.09 12.19 -24.76
N PHE A 132 -9.88 11.72 -24.43
CA PHE A 132 -8.71 12.59 -24.23
C PHE A 132 -7.95 12.82 -25.54
N GLU A 133 -7.54 14.05 -25.81
CA GLU A 133 -6.70 14.39 -26.97
C GLU A 133 -5.33 13.68 -26.92
N ASN A 134 -4.79 13.48 -25.71
CA ASN A 134 -3.55 12.73 -25.49
C ASN A 134 -3.78 11.24 -25.18
N ALA A 135 -4.90 10.64 -25.64
CA ALA A 135 -5.22 9.24 -25.37
C ALA A 135 -4.12 8.25 -25.80
N GLN A 136 -3.33 8.58 -26.83
CA GLN A 136 -2.22 7.75 -27.28
C GLN A 136 -1.10 7.67 -26.23
N GLU A 137 -0.70 8.82 -25.66
CA GLU A 137 0.27 8.90 -24.56
C GLU A 137 -0.23 8.15 -23.32
N VAL A 138 -1.52 8.33 -23.00
CA VAL A 138 -2.18 7.62 -21.91
C VAL A 138 -2.15 6.10 -22.12
N ALA A 139 -2.48 5.63 -23.33
CA ALA A 139 -2.42 4.21 -23.66
C ALA A 139 -0.99 3.67 -23.52
N GLU A 140 0.02 4.37 -24.04
CA GLU A 140 1.43 3.98 -23.90
C GLU A 140 1.84 3.83 -22.43
N TYR A 141 1.48 4.80 -21.59
CA TYR A 141 1.72 4.74 -20.14
C TYR A 141 1.02 3.54 -19.48
N LEU A 142 -0.26 3.31 -19.78
CA LEU A 142 -1.03 2.20 -19.19
C LEU A 142 -0.42 0.83 -19.53
N PHE A 143 0.09 0.66 -20.75
CA PHE A 143 0.70 -0.60 -21.20
C PHE A 143 2.13 -0.75 -20.68
N ALA A 144 2.96 0.28 -20.81
CA ALA A 144 4.36 0.23 -20.40
C ALA A 144 4.52 -0.07 -18.90
N THR A 145 3.53 0.34 -18.11
CA THR A 145 3.52 0.16 -16.65
C THR A 145 2.77 -1.09 -16.20
N GLY A 146 2.00 -1.72 -17.10
CA GLY A 146 1.09 -2.82 -16.78
C GLY A 146 -0.14 -2.40 -15.96
N LEU A 147 -0.38 -1.10 -15.77
CA LEU A 147 -1.55 -0.59 -15.04
C LEU A 147 -2.86 -0.96 -15.75
N ALA A 148 -2.84 -1.08 -17.08
CA ALA A 148 -3.95 -1.62 -17.85
C ALA A 148 -3.49 -2.56 -18.96
N ARG A 149 -4.45 -3.28 -19.51
CA ARG A 149 -4.27 -4.13 -20.69
C ARG A 149 -5.54 -4.12 -21.55
N PRO A 150 -5.46 -4.35 -22.86
CA PRO A 150 -6.63 -4.60 -23.67
C PRO A 150 -7.11 -6.04 -23.41
N TYR A 151 -8.32 -6.35 -23.87
CA TYR A 151 -8.75 -7.75 -23.96
C TYR A 151 -7.83 -8.46 -24.96
N PRO A 152 -7.26 -9.63 -24.62
CA PRO A 152 -6.44 -10.38 -25.57
C PRO A 152 -7.29 -10.83 -26.76
N SER A 153 -7.08 -10.24 -27.94
CA SER A 153 -7.70 -10.74 -29.18
C SER A 153 -6.94 -11.96 -29.69
N LYS A 154 -7.61 -12.83 -30.47
CA LYS A 154 -6.89 -13.78 -31.34
C LYS A 154 -5.84 -12.99 -32.12
N VAL A 155 -4.59 -13.45 -32.06
CA VAL A 155 -3.37 -12.82 -32.59
C VAL A 155 -3.67 -11.89 -33.76
N SER A 156 -3.75 -10.58 -33.50
CA SER A 156 -3.69 -9.63 -34.60
C SER A 156 -2.23 -9.63 -35.05
N GLY A 157 -1.95 -9.83 -36.33
CA GLY A 157 -0.60 -9.67 -36.90
C GLY A 157 -0.09 -8.22 -36.87
N LYS A 158 -0.54 -7.41 -35.90
CA LYS A 158 -0.07 -6.05 -35.67
C LYS A 158 1.36 -6.11 -35.15
N SER A 159 2.18 -5.22 -35.69
CA SER A 159 3.53 -5.00 -35.22
C SER A 159 3.51 -4.58 -33.75
N PRO A 160 4.45 -5.04 -32.90
CA PRO A 160 4.58 -4.53 -31.54
C PRO A 160 4.89 -3.02 -31.48
N TYR A 161 5.27 -2.41 -32.61
CA TYR A 161 5.53 -0.99 -32.76
C TYR A 161 4.33 -0.18 -33.29
N SER A 162 3.18 -0.83 -33.56
CA SER A 162 1.98 -0.11 -33.98
C SER A 162 1.41 0.71 -32.82
N PRO A 163 0.90 1.94 -33.07
CA PRO A 163 0.19 2.70 -32.07
C PRO A 163 -0.95 1.90 -31.43
N HIS A 164 -1.20 2.16 -30.14
CA HIS A 164 -2.30 1.55 -29.41
C HIS A 164 -3.65 2.00 -29.98
N ASN A 165 -4.63 1.10 -30.00
CA ASN A 165 -5.97 1.46 -30.45
C ASN A 165 -6.74 2.14 -29.32
N VAL A 166 -6.74 3.47 -29.28
CA VAL A 166 -7.34 4.26 -28.19
C VAL A 166 -8.86 4.10 -28.06
N ASP A 167 -9.53 3.58 -29.09
CA ASP A 167 -10.98 3.31 -29.09
C ASP A 167 -11.35 1.96 -28.47
N GLU A 168 -10.37 1.11 -28.15
CA GLU A 168 -10.59 -0.15 -27.44
C GLU A 168 -10.87 0.07 -25.95
N VAL A 169 -11.44 -0.96 -25.30
CA VAL A 169 -11.59 -0.97 -23.85
C VAL A 169 -10.32 -1.52 -23.21
N TYR A 170 -9.81 -0.76 -22.25
CA TYR A 170 -8.70 -1.14 -21.39
C TYR A 170 -9.20 -1.64 -20.05
N TYR A 171 -8.53 -2.62 -19.47
CA TYR A 171 -8.88 -3.18 -18.17
C TYR A 171 -7.82 -2.71 -17.17
N LEU A 172 -8.14 -1.65 -16.41
CA LEU A 172 -7.30 -1.21 -15.31
C LEU A 172 -7.19 -2.36 -14.31
N ASN A 173 -5.98 -2.71 -13.89
CA ASN A 173 -5.73 -3.91 -13.10
C ASN A 173 -5.49 -3.57 -11.62
N HIS A 174 -6.36 -4.06 -10.74
CA HIS A 174 -6.28 -3.79 -9.30
C HIS A 174 -4.97 -4.34 -8.68
N THR A 175 -4.57 -5.54 -9.08
CA THR A 175 -3.34 -6.19 -8.60
C THR A 175 -2.09 -5.43 -9.03
N ALA A 176 -2.06 -4.89 -10.25
CA ALA A 176 -0.93 -4.09 -10.75
C ALA A 176 -0.89 -2.71 -10.08
N PHE A 177 -2.05 -2.07 -9.89
CA PHE A 177 -2.17 -0.79 -9.19
C PHE A 177 -1.53 -0.85 -7.80
N TRP A 178 -1.92 -1.84 -6.97
CA TRP A 178 -1.34 -2.02 -5.64
C TRP A 178 0.12 -2.49 -5.67
N GLN A 179 0.64 -2.96 -6.80
CA GLN A 179 2.08 -3.18 -6.95
C GLN A 179 2.88 -1.91 -7.28
N GLY A 180 2.23 -0.75 -7.35
CA GLY A 180 2.87 0.51 -7.74
C GLY A 180 3.00 0.67 -9.25
N ALA A 181 2.17 0.00 -10.06
CA ALA A 181 2.16 0.25 -11.50
C ALA A 181 1.89 1.74 -11.78
N GLY A 182 2.75 2.34 -12.62
CA GLY A 182 2.59 3.70 -13.09
C GLY A 182 3.17 4.81 -12.21
N THR A 183 3.76 4.48 -11.07
CA THR A 183 4.30 5.49 -10.15
C THR A 183 5.77 5.82 -10.43
N THR A 184 6.63 4.81 -10.51
CA THR A 184 8.10 4.96 -10.63
C THR A 184 8.51 5.57 -11.97
N GLY A 185 9.19 6.71 -11.92
CA GLY A 185 9.71 7.40 -13.12
C GLY A 185 8.69 8.28 -13.85
N TYR A 186 7.43 8.31 -13.40
CA TYR A 186 6.37 9.09 -14.04
C TYR A 186 5.89 10.26 -13.18
N HIS A 187 5.75 10.07 -11.86
CA HIS A 187 5.30 11.10 -10.93
C HIS A 187 5.61 10.75 -9.47
N HIS A 188 5.37 11.68 -8.54
CA HIS A 188 5.71 11.52 -7.13
C HIS A 188 4.58 10.98 -6.23
N ARG A 189 3.39 10.67 -6.79
CA ARG A 189 2.22 10.13 -6.06
C ARG A 189 2.34 8.66 -5.65
N HIS A 190 3.52 8.24 -5.20
CA HIS A 190 3.78 6.87 -4.75
C HIS A 190 3.57 6.76 -3.24
N TRP A 191 3.13 5.60 -2.75
CA TRP A 191 3.10 5.30 -1.30
C TRP A 191 4.48 5.34 -0.63
N LEU A 192 5.57 5.40 -1.40
CA LEU A 192 6.95 5.50 -0.95
C LEU A 192 7.42 6.92 -1.31
N PRO A 193 7.48 7.87 -0.36
CA PRO A 193 7.86 9.25 -0.67
C PRO A 193 9.26 9.34 -1.29
N ASN A 194 10.17 8.47 -0.85
CA ASN A 194 11.55 8.40 -1.31
C ASN A 194 11.83 7.05 -1.99
N ILE A 195 11.41 6.92 -3.25
CA ILE A 195 11.71 5.73 -4.06
C ILE A 195 13.21 5.65 -4.29
N ARG A 196 13.78 4.47 -4.01
CA ARG A 196 15.19 4.18 -4.27
C ARG A 196 15.31 3.31 -5.53
N PRO A 197 16.38 3.49 -6.33
CA PRO A 197 16.66 2.57 -7.42
C PRO A 197 16.92 1.17 -6.88
N ILE A 198 16.67 0.15 -7.70
CA ILE A 198 16.93 -1.24 -7.32
C ILE A 198 18.43 -1.40 -7.08
N PHE A 199 18.80 -1.75 -5.85
CA PHE A 199 20.19 -1.96 -5.47
C PHE A 199 20.76 -3.22 -6.14
N PRO A 200 21.95 -3.21 -6.77
CA PRO A 200 22.48 -4.38 -7.47
C PRO A 200 22.74 -5.55 -6.53
N THR A 201 22.55 -6.78 -7.02
CA THR A 201 22.85 -7.99 -6.25
C THR A 201 24.36 -8.26 -6.26
N VAL A 202 25.05 -7.88 -5.18
CA VAL A 202 26.48 -8.16 -4.97
C VAL A 202 26.61 -9.16 -3.82
N PRO A 203 27.42 -10.23 -3.92
CA PRO A 203 27.61 -11.15 -2.80
C PRO A 203 28.20 -10.47 -1.56
N ALA A 204 27.65 -10.80 -0.40
CA ALA A 204 28.12 -10.43 0.92
C ALA A 204 28.05 -11.66 1.86
N PHE A 205 28.55 -11.49 3.07
CA PHE A 205 28.57 -12.54 4.07
C PHE A 205 28.41 -11.96 5.46
N THR A 206 27.57 -12.59 6.28
CA THR A 206 27.40 -12.27 7.69
C THR A 206 27.88 -13.44 8.53
N ARG A 207 28.71 -13.13 9.54
CA ARG A 207 29.15 -14.08 10.57
C ARG A 207 28.93 -13.49 11.96
N LYS A 208 27.95 -14.02 12.67
CA LYS A 208 27.64 -13.77 14.08
C LYS A 208 27.63 -15.12 14.81
N ASP A 209 27.51 -15.12 16.14
CA ASP A 209 27.56 -16.35 16.94
C ASP A 209 26.53 -17.42 16.52
N ASN A 210 25.33 -16.98 16.12
CA ASN A 210 24.21 -17.82 15.73
C ASN A 210 23.87 -17.76 14.23
N VAL A 211 24.65 -17.02 13.43
CA VAL A 211 24.38 -16.82 11.99
C VAL A 211 25.67 -16.92 11.18
N VAL A 212 25.65 -17.80 10.19
CA VAL A 212 26.71 -17.91 9.17
C VAL A 212 26.02 -17.98 7.80
N ALA A 213 25.95 -16.85 7.10
CA ALA A 213 25.13 -16.74 5.91
C ALA A 213 25.82 -16.00 4.78
N LYS A 214 25.74 -16.55 3.56
CA LYS A 214 25.99 -15.84 2.31
C LYS A 214 24.67 -15.24 1.83
N HIS A 215 24.67 -13.94 1.54
CA HIS A 215 23.49 -13.19 1.12
C HIS A 215 23.91 -12.02 0.21
N PRO A 216 22.97 -11.27 -0.41
CA PRO A 216 23.32 -10.05 -1.11
C PRO A 216 23.73 -8.95 -0.14
N LEU A 217 24.65 -8.09 -0.57
CA LEU A 217 24.91 -6.81 0.06
C LEU A 217 23.62 -6.00 0.15
N ARG A 218 23.33 -5.46 1.32
CA ARG A 218 22.12 -4.68 1.58
C ARG A 218 22.33 -3.22 1.22
N PRO A 219 21.28 -2.52 0.75
CA PRO A 219 21.35 -1.07 0.56
C PRO A 219 21.65 -0.36 1.89
N SER A 220 22.17 0.85 1.81
CA SER A 220 22.29 1.72 2.98
C SER A 220 20.91 1.96 3.61
N LYS A 221 20.88 2.08 4.93
CA LYS A 221 19.67 2.43 5.67
C LYS A 221 19.10 3.79 5.22
N PRO A 222 17.78 3.99 5.39
CA PRO A 222 17.18 5.30 5.22
C PRO A 222 17.76 6.36 6.17
N LEU A 223 17.50 7.63 5.88
CA LEU A 223 17.86 8.70 6.82
C LEU A 223 17.04 8.57 8.10
N GLN A 224 17.57 9.07 9.21
CA GLN A 224 16.83 9.13 10.47
C GLN A 224 15.58 10.01 10.30
N GLY A 225 14.43 9.54 10.77
CA GLY A 225 13.16 10.26 10.64
C GLY A 225 12.58 10.30 9.21
N GLU A 226 13.17 9.60 8.24
CA GLU A 226 12.64 9.55 6.89
C GLU A 226 11.30 8.81 6.83
N VAL A 227 10.29 9.41 6.20
CA VAL A 227 9.02 8.73 5.90
C VAL A 227 9.24 7.70 4.80
N LEU A 228 9.11 6.43 5.16
CA LEU A 228 9.34 5.27 4.29
C LEU A 228 8.07 4.89 3.53
N TYR A 229 6.92 5.06 4.16
CA TYR A 229 5.63 4.70 3.60
C TYR A 229 4.53 5.62 4.13
N ARG A 230 3.58 5.99 3.27
CA ARG A 230 2.42 6.80 3.65
C ARG A 230 1.16 6.32 2.92
N ARG A 231 0.05 6.15 3.65
CA ARG A 231 -1.24 5.76 3.07
C ARG A 231 -2.42 6.26 3.90
N TRP A 232 -3.36 6.92 3.25
CA TRP A 232 -4.67 7.23 3.83
C TRP A 232 -5.49 5.97 4.05
N CYS A 233 -6.04 5.83 5.26
CA CYS A 233 -6.83 4.67 5.66
C CYS A 233 -8.28 5.11 5.89
N SER A 234 -9.12 4.98 4.85
CA SER A 234 -10.48 5.52 4.82
C SER A 234 -11.39 5.01 5.95
N GLN A 235 -11.17 3.78 6.42
CA GLN A 235 -11.96 3.14 7.47
C GLN A 235 -11.78 3.80 8.84
N VAL A 236 -10.66 4.48 9.05
CA VAL A 236 -10.39 5.23 10.30
C VAL A 236 -10.28 6.73 10.08
N GLY A 237 -10.22 7.19 8.82
CA GLY A 237 -10.12 8.61 8.48
C GLY A 237 -8.80 9.23 8.94
N GLN A 238 -7.70 8.47 8.82
CA GLN A 238 -6.38 8.88 9.29
C GLN A 238 -5.29 8.49 8.29
N MET A 239 -4.22 9.27 8.26
CA MET A 239 -3.00 8.97 7.51
C MET A 239 -2.11 8.05 8.34
N LEU A 240 -1.77 6.87 7.79
CA LEU A 240 -0.75 5.99 8.37
C LEU A 240 0.61 6.30 7.76
N GLU A 241 1.63 6.44 8.61
CA GLU A 241 3.02 6.58 8.15
C GLU A 241 3.93 5.56 8.84
N LEU A 242 4.80 4.95 8.05
CA LEU A 242 5.97 4.22 8.56
C LEU A 242 7.19 5.13 8.36
N VAL A 243 7.89 5.40 9.44
CA VAL A 243 9.04 6.30 9.48
C VAL A 243 10.24 5.52 9.97
N HIS A 244 11.42 5.74 9.39
CA HIS A 244 12.64 5.20 9.97
C HIS A 244 12.88 5.83 11.35
N PHE A 245 13.44 5.06 12.29
CA PHE A 245 13.68 5.58 13.64
C PHE A 245 14.50 6.89 13.57
N ASP A 246 14.33 7.74 14.57
CA ASP A 246 14.97 9.06 14.64
C ASP A 246 15.57 9.18 16.04
N LEU A 247 16.77 8.67 16.21
CA LEU A 247 17.46 8.62 17.48
C LEU A 247 17.91 10.01 17.94
N GLU A 248 18.29 10.85 16.97
CA GLU A 248 18.85 12.18 17.21
C GLU A 248 17.78 13.29 17.23
N GLY A 249 16.53 12.98 16.86
CA GLY A 249 15.44 13.95 16.83
C GLY A 249 15.57 14.94 15.67
N ALA A 250 16.17 14.51 14.55
CA ALA A 250 16.37 15.33 13.35
C ALA A 250 15.06 15.90 12.79
N THR A 251 13.94 15.24 13.08
CA THR A 251 12.60 15.61 12.61
C THR A 251 11.67 16.08 13.72
N ASP A 252 12.11 16.20 14.97
CA ASP A 252 11.25 16.54 16.12
C ASP A 252 10.51 17.87 15.94
N ALA A 253 11.18 18.86 15.34
CA ALA A 253 10.61 20.18 15.07
C ALA A 253 9.40 20.14 14.11
N LEU A 254 9.23 19.08 13.31
CA LEU A 254 8.07 18.92 12.42
C LEU A 254 6.80 18.50 13.18
N TYR A 255 6.93 18.07 14.44
CA TYR A 255 5.83 17.52 15.25
C TYR A 255 5.63 18.29 16.55
N ASP A 256 6.07 19.55 16.59
CA ASP A 256 6.00 20.43 17.76
C ASP A 256 6.55 19.80 19.06
N TYR A 257 7.50 18.85 18.91
CA TYR A 257 8.08 18.15 20.04
C TYR A 257 9.32 18.89 20.53
N GLN A 258 9.32 19.23 21.82
CA GLN A 258 10.48 19.84 22.48
C GLN A 258 11.29 18.74 23.14
N SER A 259 12.43 18.40 22.55
CA SER A 259 13.35 17.41 23.12
C SER A 259 13.79 17.84 24.52
N ALA A 260 13.56 16.98 25.51
CA ALA A 260 14.12 17.15 26.85
C ALA A 260 15.46 16.41 26.91
N ASP A 261 16.52 17.08 27.37
CA ASP A 261 17.85 16.49 27.60
C ASP A 261 18.43 15.68 26.41
N GLY A 262 18.15 16.11 25.17
CA GLY A 262 18.63 15.43 23.96
C GLY A 262 17.94 14.09 23.65
N VAL A 263 16.73 13.87 24.19
CA VAL A 263 15.92 12.68 23.92
C VAL A 263 14.92 12.99 22.82
N SER A 264 15.06 12.28 21.70
CA SER A 264 14.14 12.42 20.57
C SER A 264 12.73 11.91 20.90
N ARG A 265 11.73 12.35 20.13
CA ARG A 265 10.35 11.85 20.31
C ARG A 265 10.25 10.34 20.11
N HIS A 266 11.03 9.78 19.17
CA HIS A 266 11.06 8.34 18.90
C HIS A 266 11.68 7.56 20.07
N LEU A 267 12.81 8.01 20.61
CA LEU A 267 13.45 7.36 21.75
C LEU A 267 12.59 7.46 23.02
N ALA A 268 11.93 8.60 23.26
CA ALA A 268 11.00 8.77 24.36
C ALA A 268 9.83 7.78 24.27
N ALA A 269 9.21 7.66 23.10
CA ALA A 269 8.13 6.71 22.85
C ALA A 269 8.59 5.26 23.02
N PHE A 270 9.71 4.88 22.39
CA PHE A 270 10.32 3.55 22.53
C PHE A 270 10.58 3.21 24.01
N HIS A 271 11.13 4.15 24.77
CA HIS A 271 11.45 3.94 26.18
C HIS A 271 10.21 3.80 27.06
N LYS A 272 9.20 4.64 26.85
CA LYS A 272 7.90 4.50 27.51
C LYS A 272 7.29 3.13 27.24
N TRP A 273 7.23 2.71 25.98
CA TRP A 273 6.55 1.48 25.58
C TRP A 273 7.27 0.22 26.07
N HIS A 274 8.60 0.15 25.99
CA HIS A 274 9.34 -1.02 26.50
C HIS A 274 9.31 -1.14 28.03
N ASN A 275 9.04 -0.05 28.76
CA ASN A 275 8.78 -0.09 30.19
C ASN A 275 7.31 -0.38 30.56
N ASP A 276 6.39 -0.43 29.58
CA ASP A 276 5.01 -0.85 29.81
C ASP A 276 4.97 -2.37 30.07
N PRO A 277 4.41 -2.83 31.21
CA PRO A 277 4.32 -4.27 31.52
C PRO A 277 3.64 -5.12 30.43
N ARG A 278 2.68 -4.58 29.69
CA ARG A 278 1.98 -5.26 28.58
C ARG A 278 2.93 -5.56 27.43
N VAL A 279 3.74 -4.57 27.04
CA VAL A 279 4.72 -4.70 25.95
C VAL A 279 5.88 -5.55 26.41
N ASN A 280 6.42 -5.26 27.60
CA ASN A 280 7.58 -5.95 28.15
C ASN A 280 7.34 -7.45 28.37
N LYS A 281 6.11 -7.88 28.65
CA LYS A 281 5.78 -9.31 28.73
C LYS A 281 6.18 -10.09 27.48
N ALA A 282 6.11 -9.47 26.31
CA ALA A 282 6.48 -10.10 25.04
C ALA A 282 7.91 -9.74 24.60
N TRP A 283 8.33 -8.50 24.81
CA TRP A 283 9.63 -7.99 24.32
C TRP A 283 10.79 -8.23 25.28
N GLN A 284 10.53 -8.21 26.59
CA GLN A 284 11.54 -8.42 27.64
C GLN A 284 12.72 -7.42 27.61
N GLU A 285 12.51 -6.25 27.01
CA GLU A 285 13.53 -5.19 26.86
C GLU A 285 13.30 -4.02 27.84
N GLN A 286 12.67 -4.25 29.00
CA GLN A 286 12.56 -3.21 30.02
C GLN A 286 13.94 -2.77 30.51
N GLY A 287 14.19 -1.46 30.51
CA GLY A 287 15.46 -0.93 30.96
C GLY A 287 15.51 0.58 31.08
N THR A 288 16.72 1.06 31.35
CA THR A 288 17.02 2.50 31.42
C THR A 288 16.98 3.14 30.03
N LEU A 289 16.83 4.45 29.97
CA LEU A 289 16.90 5.20 28.71
C LEU A 289 18.23 4.96 27.96
N GLU A 290 19.33 4.88 28.70
CA GLU A 290 20.67 4.60 28.15
C GLU A 290 20.76 3.19 27.54
N THR A 291 20.13 2.20 28.18
CA THR A 291 20.03 0.83 27.63
C THR A 291 19.29 0.85 26.30
N HIS A 292 18.17 1.57 26.21
CA HIS A 292 17.39 1.66 24.99
C HIS A 292 18.08 2.47 23.89
N ARG A 293 18.82 3.53 24.25
CA ARG A 293 19.65 4.27 23.29
C ARG A 293 20.67 3.34 22.64
N LYS A 294 21.43 2.59 23.45
CA LYS A 294 22.40 1.60 22.98
C LYS A 294 21.77 0.49 22.14
N TYR A 295 20.55 0.06 22.50
CA TYR A 295 19.80 -0.90 21.71
C TYR A 295 19.59 -0.38 20.28
N ILE A 296 19.06 0.83 20.14
CA ILE A 296 18.81 1.44 18.83
C ILE A 296 20.12 1.76 18.09
N GLU A 297 21.17 2.21 18.77
CA GLU A 297 22.51 2.38 18.17
C GLU A 297 23.03 1.08 17.57
N SER A 298 22.84 -0.05 18.25
CA SER A 298 23.22 -1.37 17.72
C SER A 298 22.42 -1.74 16.47
N MET A 299 21.13 -1.40 16.44
CA MET A 299 20.27 -1.57 15.28
C MET A 299 20.73 -0.70 14.11
N TYR A 300 21.25 0.50 14.34
CA TYR A 300 21.88 1.33 13.30
C TYR A 300 23.23 0.80 12.82
N ALA A 301 24.02 0.17 13.70
CA ALA A 301 25.28 -0.45 13.34
C ALA A 301 25.09 -1.71 12.48
N ASP A 302 23.95 -2.40 12.62
CA ASP A 302 23.72 -3.71 12.00
C ASP A 302 23.02 -3.63 10.63
N PRO A 303 23.69 -3.87 9.49
CA PRO A 303 23.13 -3.61 8.15
C PRO A 303 21.84 -4.38 7.82
N HIS A 304 21.59 -5.51 8.49
CA HIS A 304 20.42 -6.34 8.21
C HIS A 304 19.13 -5.83 8.86
N ALA A 305 19.22 -4.98 9.89
CA ALA A 305 18.09 -4.53 10.71
C ALA A 305 17.70 -3.08 10.38
N ILE A 306 16.42 -2.76 10.43
CA ILE A 306 15.88 -1.43 10.13
C ILE A 306 14.81 -1.10 11.19
N PRO A 307 15.15 -0.31 12.22
CA PRO A 307 14.19 0.11 13.23
C PRO A 307 13.28 1.21 12.67
N CYS A 308 11.98 1.06 12.87
CA CYS A 308 10.97 1.96 12.34
C CYS A 308 9.92 2.31 13.41
N MET A 309 9.23 3.41 13.17
CA MET A 309 8.12 3.92 13.95
C MET A 309 6.88 4.03 13.09
N TYR A 310 5.74 3.71 13.68
CA TYR A 310 4.42 3.90 13.08
C TYR A 310 3.73 5.11 13.70
N SER A 311 3.08 5.93 12.87
CA SER A 311 2.23 7.04 13.31
C SER A 311 0.86 7.07 12.62
N TRP A 312 -0.14 7.59 13.33
CA TRP A 312 -1.42 8.03 12.79
C TRP A 312 -1.50 9.55 12.83
N ASP A 313 -1.58 10.21 11.67
CA ASP A 313 -1.58 11.68 11.58
C ASP A 313 -0.43 12.34 12.38
N GLY A 314 0.75 11.71 12.37
CA GLY A 314 1.93 12.15 13.11
C GLY A 314 2.02 11.67 14.57
N GLU A 315 0.94 11.13 15.15
CA GLU A 315 0.96 10.54 16.49
C GLU A 315 1.54 9.13 16.49
N LEU A 316 2.69 8.95 17.15
CA LEU A 316 3.37 7.67 17.27
C LEU A 316 2.53 6.65 18.05
N PHE A 317 2.48 5.41 17.56
CA PHE A 317 1.76 4.34 18.24
C PHE A 317 2.43 2.97 18.25
N GLY A 318 3.39 2.73 17.37
CA GLY A 318 4.01 1.42 17.24
C GLY A 318 5.48 1.48 16.84
N TYR A 319 6.22 0.46 17.27
CA TYR A 319 7.61 0.24 16.90
C TYR A 319 7.73 -1.06 16.11
N ILE A 320 8.61 -1.05 15.11
CA ILE A 320 8.80 -2.13 14.15
C ILE A 320 10.28 -2.35 13.94
N GLU A 321 10.69 -3.61 13.96
CA GLU A 321 11.99 -4.03 13.46
C GLU A 321 11.78 -4.80 12.18
N ILE A 322 12.37 -4.30 11.11
CA ILE A 322 12.38 -4.99 9.82
C ILE A 322 13.78 -5.55 9.64
N ASN A 323 13.89 -6.83 9.31
CA ASN A 323 15.17 -7.45 9.05
C ASN A 323 15.24 -8.09 7.65
N TYR A 324 16.43 -8.53 7.25
CA TYR A 324 16.62 -9.50 6.17
C TYR A 324 16.76 -10.88 6.78
N THR A 325 15.81 -11.77 6.50
CA THR A 325 15.65 -13.03 7.24
C THR A 325 16.87 -13.93 7.14
N LYS A 326 17.53 -13.97 5.99
CA LYS A 326 18.68 -14.85 5.76
C LYS A 326 19.88 -14.53 6.67
N GLU A 327 19.89 -13.34 7.26
CA GLU A 327 20.90 -12.85 8.19
C GLU A 327 20.47 -12.96 9.66
N ASP A 328 19.30 -13.55 9.93
CA ASP A 328 18.74 -13.78 11.26
C ASP A 328 18.77 -15.28 11.62
N HIS A 329 18.87 -15.60 12.91
CA HIS A 329 18.94 -16.98 13.38
C HIS A 329 17.66 -17.78 13.12
N VAL A 330 16.52 -17.12 12.89
CA VAL A 330 15.28 -17.83 12.47
C VAL A 330 15.48 -18.61 11.16
N ALA A 331 16.41 -18.19 10.28
CA ALA A 331 16.67 -18.86 9.01
C ALA A 331 17.04 -20.35 9.18
N THR A 332 17.70 -20.72 10.28
CA THR A 332 18.08 -22.11 10.59
C THR A 332 16.89 -22.98 10.99
N TYR A 333 15.78 -22.38 11.42
CA TYR A 333 14.57 -23.09 11.84
C TYR A 333 13.51 -23.17 10.74
N MET A 334 13.73 -22.51 9.60
CA MET A 334 12.81 -22.58 8.47
C MET A 334 12.82 -23.99 7.84
N PRO A 335 11.66 -24.49 7.36
CA PRO A 335 11.60 -25.76 6.66
C PRO A 335 12.54 -25.79 5.44
N ALA A 336 13.16 -26.94 5.16
CA ALA A 336 14.18 -27.06 4.11
C ALA A 336 13.66 -26.71 2.70
N ASP A 337 12.39 -27.02 2.41
CA ASP A 337 11.68 -26.68 1.17
C ASP A 337 11.25 -25.21 1.10
N GLN A 338 11.41 -24.47 2.20
CA GLN A 338 11.00 -23.08 2.36
C GLN A 338 12.12 -22.21 2.97
N ALA A 339 13.40 -22.58 2.80
CA ALA A 339 14.55 -21.85 3.32
C ALA A 339 14.53 -20.35 2.97
N ALA A 340 15.13 -19.50 3.81
CA ALA A 340 15.13 -18.05 3.65
C ALA A 340 15.65 -17.62 2.25
N GLY A 341 14.83 -16.86 1.52
CA GLY A 341 15.20 -16.28 0.24
C GLY A 341 16.18 -15.13 0.42
N GLU A 342 16.88 -14.77 -0.66
CA GLU A 342 17.92 -13.73 -0.62
C GLU A 342 17.39 -12.36 -0.15
N TRP A 343 16.11 -12.06 -0.39
CA TRP A 343 15.47 -10.76 -0.08
C TRP A 343 14.25 -10.91 0.82
N ASP A 344 14.03 -12.08 1.41
CA ASP A 344 12.92 -12.26 2.36
C ASP A 344 13.14 -11.39 3.60
N ARG A 345 12.05 -10.87 4.14
CA ARG A 345 12.06 -9.88 5.23
C ARG A 345 11.36 -10.42 6.46
N GLY A 346 11.99 -10.29 7.63
CA GLY A 346 11.35 -10.56 8.92
C GLY A 346 10.79 -9.28 9.54
N ILE A 347 9.77 -9.43 10.39
CA ILE A 347 9.16 -8.33 11.14
C ILE A 347 8.98 -8.68 12.61
N HIS A 348 9.38 -7.76 13.49
CA HIS A 348 8.97 -7.71 14.90
C HIS A 348 8.21 -6.41 15.14
N ILE A 349 7.08 -6.48 15.85
CA ILE A 349 6.17 -5.34 15.98
C ILE A 349 5.58 -5.27 17.39
N LEU A 350 5.47 -4.05 17.89
CA LEU A 350 4.65 -3.72 19.05
C LEU A 350 3.72 -2.53 18.75
N VAL A 351 2.57 -2.55 19.41
CA VAL A 351 1.71 -1.37 19.57
C VAL A 351 1.89 -0.89 21.00
N GLY A 352 2.45 0.30 21.15
CA GLY A 352 2.77 0.92 22.42
C GLY A 352 1.58 1.62 23.05
N GLU A 353 0.79 2.33 22.26
CA GLU A 353 -0.33 3.14 22.75
C GLU A 353 -1.66 2.35 22.77
N ASP A 354 -2.29 2.26 23.95
CA ASP A 354 -3.49 1.44 24.17
C ASP A 354 -4.69 1.86 23.30
N LYS A 355 -4.85 3.16 23.03
CA LYS A 355 -5.96 3.69 22.22
C LYS A 355 -5.93 3.22 20.75
N PHE A 356 -4.79 2.71 20.29
CA PHE A 356 -4.63 2.17 18.94
C PHE A 356 -4.67 0.64 18.90
N LEU A 357 -4.94 -0.03 20.03
CA LEU A 357 -5.24 -1.45 20.09
C LEU A 357 -6.67 -1.72 19.58
N GLY A 358 -6.87 -2.81 18.85
CA GLY A 358 -8.20 -3.23 18.40
C GLY A 358 -8.81 -2.33 17.31
N GLY A 359 -10.15 -2.27 17.28
CA GLY A 359 -10.91 -1.38 16.38
C GLY A 359 -10.69 -1.61 14.87
N GLY A 360 -10.22 -2.80 14.47
CA GLY A 360 -9.85 -3.09 13.08
C GLY A 360 -8.52 -2.49 12.63
N ARG A 361 -7.88 -1.62 13.41
CA ARG A 361 -6.60 -0.96 13.07
C ARG A 361 -5.48 -1.95 12.82
N SER A 362 -5.45 -3.06 13.57
CA SER A 362 -4.45 -4.13 13.37
C SER A 362 -4.37 -4.64 11.95
N LYS A 363 -5.52 -4.88 11.31
CA LYS A 363 -5.58 -5.30 9.90
C LYS A 363 -5.03 -4.22 8.97
N ILE A 364 -5.32 -2.96 9.25
CA ILE A 364 -4.92 -1.83 8.42
C ILE A 364 -3.40 -1.63 8.46
N TRP A 365 -2.79 -1.55 9.64
CA TRP A 365 -1.36 -1.29 9.74
C TRP A 365 -0.51 -2.49 9.33
N ILE A 366 -0.90 -3.75 9.66
CA ILE A 366 -0.08 -4.91 9.27
C ILE A 366 -0.05 -5.09 7.76
N ARG A 367 -1.19 -4.89 7.09
CA ARG A 367 -1.26 -4.97 5.61
C ARG A 367 -0.53 -3.82 4.95
N SER A 368 -0.50 -2.64 5.60
CA SER A 368 0.30 -1.51 5.12
C SER A 368 1.81 -1.77 5.26
N LEU A 369 2.25 -2.42 6.35
CA LEU A 369 3.65 -2.85 6.50
C LEU A 369 4.04 -3.84 5.39
N VAL A 370 3.19 -4.83 5.16
CA VAL A 370 3.41 -5.84 4.13
C VAL A 370 3.47 -5.20 2.74
N HIS A 371 2.57 -4.25 2.47
CA HIS A 371 2.58 -3.46 1.24
C HIS A 371 3.89 -2.70 1.07
N TYR A 372 4.32 -1.95 2.10
CA TYR A 372 5.60 -1.25 2.11
C TYR A 372 6.76 -2.20 1.77
N LEU A 373 6.86 -3.34 2.44
CA LEU A 373 7.97 -4.28 2.25
C LEU A 373 8.03 -4.83 0.83
N PHE A 374 6.88 -5.12 0.21
CA PHE A 374 6.84 -5.57 -1.19
C PHE A 374 7.11 -4.45 -2.19
N LEU A 375 6.74 -3.20 -1.90
CA LEU A 375 7.07 -2.06 -2.77
C LEU A 375 8.53 -1.62 -2.61
N ASN A 376 9.09 -1.75 -1.42
CA ASN A 376 10.44 -1.29 -1.08
C ASN A 376 11.53 -2.02 -1.87
N ASP A 377 11.37 -3.33 -2.07
CA ASP A 377 12.23 -4.10 -2.99
C ASP A 377 11.39 -5.15 -3.73
N PRO A 378 11.28 -5.08 -5.08
CA PRO A 378 10.48 -6.01 -5.85
C PRO A 378 10.99 -7.46 -5.80
N ARG A 379 12.23 -7.69 -5.33
CA ARG A 379 12.80 -9.02 -5.14
C ARG A 379 12.37 -9.66 -3.81
N THR A 380 11.74 -8.91 -2.92
CA THR A 380 11.11 -9.46 -1.70
C THR A 380 9.90 -10.31 -2.11
N PHE A 381 10.02 -11.63 -1.96
CA PHE A 381 8.94 -12.57 -2.27
C PHE A 381 8.14 -12.99 -1.05
N ARG A 382 8.78 -13.05 0.12
CA ARG A 382 8.12 -13.40 1.38
C ARG A 382 8.45 -12.43 2.50
N ILE A 383 7.46 -12.25 3.36
CA ILE A 383 7.58 -11.57 4.64
C ILE A 383 7.22 -12.57 5.71
N LEU A 384 7.95 -12.56 6.82
CA LEU A 384 7.77 -13.53 7.89
C LEU A 384 7.81 -12.93 9.28
N GLY A 385 7.34 -13.71 10.24
CA GLY A 385 7.59 -13.49 11.64
C GLY A 385 7.57 -14.80 12.41
N GLU A 386 8.09 -14.73 13.63
CA GLU A 386 8.21 -15.87 14.55
C GLU A 386 7.57 -15.55 15.92
N PRO A 387 6.25 -15.24 15.97
CA PRO A 387 5.57 -14.99 17.22
C PRO A 387 5.66 -16.18 18.19
N ASP A 388 5.65 -15.87 19.48
CA ASP A 388 5.40 -16.86 20.53
C ASP A 388 4.03 -17.52 20.29
N GLY A 389 4.02 -18.86 20.22
CA GLY A 389 2.81 -19.66 20.05
C GLY A 389 1.81 -19.52 21.19
N GLY A 390 2.27 -19.07 22.38
CA GLY A 390 1.43 -18.74 23.53
C GLY A 390 0.77 -17.36 23.47
N ASN A 391 1.05 -16.54 22.44
CA ASN A 391 0.49 -15.20 22.29
C ASN A 391 -0.62 -15.16 21.23
N PRO A 392 -1.90 -15.35 21.61
CA PRO A 392 -3.01 -15.40 20.65
C PRO A 392 -3.29 -14.05 19.98
N ASN A 393 -2.84 -12.93 20.56
CA ASN A 393 -3.09 -11.60 19.99
C ASN A 393 -2.21 -11.35 18.76
N VAL A 394 -0.92 -11.66 18.83
CA VAL A 394 -0.02 -11.50 17.67
C VAL A 394 -0.35 -12.50 16.57
N LEU A 395 -0.78 -13.72 16.91
CA LEU A 395 -1.24 -14.69 15.92
C LEU A 395 -2.49 -14.21 15.19
N ARG A 396 -3.43 -13.57 15.90
CA ARG A 396 -4.59 -12.93 15.28
C ARG A 396 -4.20 -11.79 14.35
N VAL A 397 -3.18 -11.01 14.70
CA VAL A 397 -2.62 -9.98 13.81
C VAL A 397 -2.07 -10.61 12.54
N ALA A 398 -1.30 -11.71 12.66
CA ALA A 398 -0.79 -12.45 11.52
C ALA A 398 -1.95 -12.98 10.63
N ASP A 399 -3.00 -13.54 11.23
CA ASP A 399 -4.17 -14.04 10.50
C ASP A 399 -4.88 -12.93 9.71
N VAL A 400 -5.16 -11.76 10.32
CA VAL A 400 -5.80 -10.63 9.61
C VAL A 400 -4.87 -9.96 8.61
N GLY A 401 -3.55 -10.08 8.80
CA GLY A 401 -2.53 -9.71 7.81
C GLY A 401 -2.44 -10.69 6.64
N GLY A 402 -3.18 -11.80 6.69
CA GLY A 402 -3.23 -12.82 5.66
C GLY A 402 -2.05 -13.79 5.66
N PHE A 403 -1.29 -13.85 6.76
CA PHE A 403 -0.18 -14.77 6.90
C PHE A 403 -0.69 -16.22 7.06
N TYR A 404 0.10 -17.20 6.62
CA TYR A 404 -0.14 -18.62 6.90
C TYR A 404 0.97 -19.18 7.79
N ARG A 405 0.71 -20.33 8.44
CA ARG A 405 1.60 -20.95 9.43
C ARG A 405 2.30 -22.18 8.83
N PRO A 406 3.49 -22.05 8.23
CA PRO A 406 4.20 -23.19 7.64
C PRO A 406 4.64 -24.24 8.67
N THR A 407 5.04 -23.82 9.87
CA THR A 407 5.59 -24.74 10.88
C THR A 407 5.54 -24.13 12.28
N LEU A 408 5.79 -24.97 13.29
CA LEU A 408 6.13 -24.58 14.65
C LEU A 408 7.53 -25.10 14.97
N PHE A 409 8.26 -24.38 15.82
CA PHE A 409 9.61 -24.75 16.22
C PHE A 409 9.94 -24.14 17.59
N ASP A 410 11.01 -24.61 18.22
CA ASP A 410 11.43 -24.11 19.53
C ASP A 410 12.75 -23.35 19.39
N PHE A 411 12.74 -22.06 19.71
CA PHE A 411 13.97 -21.35 20.07
C PHE A 411 14.39 -21.74 21.49
N PRO A 412 15.65 -21.52 21.89
CA PRO A 412 16.10 -21.78 23.25
C PRO A 412 15.26 -21.11 24.35
N TYR A 413 14.57 -20.01 24.02
CA TYR A 413 13.82 -19.15 24.95
C TYR A 413 12.31 -19.04 24.66
N LYS A 414 11.79 -19.60 23.56
CA LYS A 414 10.34 -19.59 23.26
C LYS A 414 9.92 -20.67 22.26
N ARG A 415 8.68 -21.15 22.38
CA ARG A 415 8.01 -21.96 21.35
C ARG A 415 7.38 -21.04 20.31
N SER A 416 7.89 -21.06 19.09
CA SER A 416 7.48 -20.14 18.03
C SER A 416 6.58 -20.79 17.00
N ILE A 417 5.65 -20.00 16.47
CA ILE A 417 4.91 -20.35 15.26
C ILE A 417 5.46 -19.49 14.14
N LEU A 418 6.08 -20.10 13.14
CA LEU A 418 6.53 -19.37 11.95
C LEU A 418 5.29 -18.94 11.16
N VAL A 419 5.26 -17.70 10.70
CA VAL A 419 4.18 -17.16 9.86
C VAL A 419 4.76 -16.52 8.60
N PHE A 420 4.15 -16.77 7.43
CA PHE A 420 4.58 -16.23 6.14
C PHE A 420 3.46 -15.48 5.42
N GLN A 421 3.83 -14.41 4.73
CA GLN A 421 3.02 -13.75 3.72
C GLN A 421 3.76 -13.75 2.38
N ASN A 422 3.11 -14.26 1.33
CA ASN A 422 3.67 -14.33 -0.02
C ASN A 422 3.23 -13.12 -0.85
N ARG A 423 4.14 -12.62 -1.68
CA ARG A 423 3.91 -11.47 -2.57
C ARG A 423 2.69 -11.65 -3.47
N GLU A 424 2.62 -12.77 -4.19
CA GLU A 424 1.53 -13.05 -5.13
C GLU A 424 0.17 -13.10 -4.42
N LYS A 425 0.11 -13.86 -3.32
CA LYS A 425 -1.09 -14.00 -2.49
C LYS A 425 -1.56 -12.62 -1.99
N PHE A 426 -0.64 -11.81 -1.47
CA PHE A 426 -0.95 -10.49 -0.95
C PHE A 426 -1.58 -9.60 -2.02
N PHE A 427 -0.95 -9.50 -3.20
CA PHE A 427 -1.43 -8.59 -4.24
C PHE A 427 -2.74 -9.06 -4.90
N ARG A 428 -2.89 -10.38 -5.10
CA ARG A 428 -4.10 -10.96 -5.70
C ARG A 428 -5.32 -10.88 -4.79
N MET A 429 -5.10 -10.92 -3.48
CA MET A 429 -6.15 -10.76 -2.46
C MET A 429 -5.94 -9.46 -1.66
N THR A 430 -5.60 -8.38 -2.36
CA THR A 430 -5.33 -7.09 -1.72
C THR A 430 -6.61 -6.50 -1.15
N GLU A 431 -6.57 -6.19 0.14
CA GLU A 431 -7.59 -5.44 0.86
C GLU A 431 -6.92 -4.21 1.49
N LEU A 432 -6.49 -3.29 0.63
CA LEU A 432 -6.03 -1.97 1.04
C LEU A 432 -7.17 -1.01 0.68
N ARG A 433 -7.91 -0.56 1.68
CA ARG A 433 -8.89 0.53 1.56
C ARG A 433 -8.50 1.67 2.49
#